data_AF-A0A8H5CLI1-F1
#
_entry.id   AF-A0A8H5CLI1-F1
#
_cell.length_a   1.000
_cell.length_b   1.000
_cell.length_c   1.000
_cell.angle_alpha   90.00
_cell.angle_beta   90.00
_cell.angle_gamma   90.00
#
_symmetry.space_group_name_H-M   'P 1'
#
loop_
_entity.id
_entity.type
_entity.pdbx_description
1 polymer ?
#
loop_
_entity_poly.entity_id
_entity_poly.type
_entity_poly.pdbx_seq_one_letter_code
_entity_poly.pdbx_strand_id
1 'polypeptide(L)'
;MFLALAAAETYRQLTEMTIEDMLAQLDIAREQHYLAEDEVNTQVDQLQADFRAMASNIARINAAFRPSVPSPSVPSIPTRSPAHRSNVSRTQPSTPTRTGINQPAARRAMSSAPTSPSLPSTIQSPTEPASSFTVYPGSRKPAYIVYYGNNAQSGFFMLGMGRTSLVPYASAICDPDDRSQVFKGFGDPGQALKLWNEFSQSKAAEVIAQKLGDNECFVLIEGVNPGVYKTRKNLIMDGLVYGGGVAVRYVGDISGAWAHLNKCKRDGRVKKFAARRILF
;
A
#
# COMPACT_ATOMS: atom_id res chain seq x y z
N MET A 1 17.64 -47.71 40.95
CA MET A 1 16.32 -47.45 40.32
C MET A 1 15.57 -46.30 41.00
N PHE A 2 15.36 -46.32 42.33
CA PHE A 2 14.65 -45.24 43.06
C PHE A 2 15.27 -43.84 42.91
N LEU A 3 16.60 -43.72 42.87
CA LEU A 3 17.28 -42.43 42.69
C LEU A 3 17.04 -41.79 41.31
N ALA A 4 16.91 -42.61 40.26
CA ALA A 4 16.63 -42.11 38.91
C ALA A 4 15.18 -41.60 38.78
N LEU A 5 14.24 -42.26 39.47
CA LEU A 5 12.84 -41.83 39.50
C LEU A 5 12.69 -40.49 40.24
N ALA A 6 13.35 -40.33 41.39
CA ALA A 6 13.32 -39.09 42.16
C ALA A 6 13.94 -37.89 41.39
N ALA A 7 15.04 -38.12 40.67
CA ALA A 7 15.66 -37.09 39.84
C ALA A 7 14.75 -36.66 38.68
N ALA A 8 14.06 -37.61 38.03
CA ALA A 8 13.12 -37.31 36.95
C ALA A 8 11.90 -36.51 37.44
N GLU A 9 11.35 -36.85 38.61
CA GLU A 9 10.24 -36.13 39.23
C GLU A 9 10.64 -34.67 39.57
N THR A 10 11.84 -34.47 40.10
CA THR A 10 12.36 -33.14 40.45
C THR A 10 12.58 -32.27 39.20
N TYR A 11 13.11 -32.85 38.12
CA TYR A 11 13.30 -32.15 36.85
C TYR A 11 11.95 -31.77 36.21
N ARG A 12 10.94 -32.66 36.30
CA ARG A 12 9.57 -32.36 35.85
C ARG A 12 8.95 -31.20 36.63
N GLN A 13 9.06 -31.20 37.96
CA GLN A 13 8.54 -30.10 38.79
C GLN A 13 9.25 -28.77 38.50
N LEU A 14 10.57 -28.78 38.32
CA LEU A 14 11.33 -27.56 38.01
C LEU A 14 10.95 -26.98 36.64
N THR A 15 10.73 -27.84 35.65
CA THR A 15 10.30 -27.42 34.30
C THR A 15 8.86 -26.90 34.30
N GLU A 16 7.94 -27.57 35.01
CA GLU A 16 6.56 -27.10 35.17
C GLU A 16 6.50 -25.72 35.86
N MET A 17 7.26 -25.53 36.95
CA MET A 17 7.34 -24.23 37.64
C MET A 17 7.90 -23.11 36.75
N THR A 18 8.86 -23.43 35.88
CA THR A 18 9.43 -22.46 34.93
C THR A 18 8.42 -22.08 33.83
N ILE A 19 7.58 -23.03 33.39
CA ILE A 19 6.54 -22.77 32.40
C ILE A 19 5.45 -21.86 32.98
N GLU A 20 4.97 -22.14 34.19
CA GLU A 20 3.97 -21.30 34.87
C GLU A 20 4.46 -19.87 35.06
N ASP A 21 5.71 -19.67 35.49
CA ASP A 21 6.29 -18.32 35.63
C ASP A 21 6.39 -17.58 34.29
N MET A 22 6.80 -18.28 33.21
CA MET A 22 6.83 -17.68 31.87
C MET A 22 5.42 -17.32 31.37
N LEU A 23 4.41 -18.12 31.65
CA LEU A 23 3.02 -17.83 31.29
C LEU A 23 2.50 -16.62 32.07
N ALA A 24 2.78 -16.52 33.36
CA ALA A 24 2.42 -15.35 34.17
C ALA A 24 3.10 -14.07 33.65
N GLN A 25 4.38 -14.14 33.27
CA GLN A 25 5.08 -13.01 32.65
C GLN A 25 4.48 -12.62 31.29
N LEU A 26 4.05 -13.59 30.49
CA LEU A 26 3.39 -13.34 29.21
C LEU A 26 2.05 -12.62 29.40
N ASP A 27 1.26 -13.02 30.39
CA ASP A 27 -0.02 -12.38 30.71
C ASP A 27 0.17 -10.94 31.18
N ILE A 28 1.16 -10.68 32.05
CA ILE A 28 1.52 -9.31 32.48
C ILE A 28 1.95 -8.46 31.27
N ALA A 29 2.81 -9.00 30.40
CA ALA A 29 3.26 -8.28 29.21
C ALA A 29 2.10 -7.98 28.25
N ARG A 30 1.13 -8.90 28.14
CA ARG A 30 -0.06 -8.72 27.32
C ARG A 30 -0.99 -7.63 27.89
N GLU A 31 -1.18 -7.61 29.20
CA GLU A 31 -1.96 -6.57 29.88
C GLU A 31 -1.31 -5.18 29.70
N GLN A 32 0.02 -5.09 29.85
CA GLN A 32 0.76 -3.86 29.58
C GLN A 32 0.62 -3.40 28.12
N HIS A 33 0.62 -4.32 27.16
CA HIS A 33 0.38 -4.00 25.75
C HIS A 33 -1.02 -3.41 25.54
N TYR A 34 -2.06 -4.00 26.16
CA TYR A 34 -3.43 -3.47 26.05
C TYR A 34 -3.56 -2.07 26.64
N LEU A 35 -2.92 -1.79 27.79
CA LEU A 35 -2.93 -0.45 28.39
C LEU A 35 -2.20 0.57 27.50
N ALA A 36 -1.08 0.19 26.88
CA ALA A 36 -0.36 1.06 25.97
C ALA A 36 -1.17 1.37 24.69
N GLU A 37 -1.89 0.38 24.13
CA GLU A 37 -2.77 0.60 22.99
C GLU A 37 -3.92 1.56 23.33
N ASP A 38 -4.52 1.44 24.52
CA ASP A 38 -5.58 2.33 24.98
C ASP A 38 -5.09 3.78 25.17
N GLU A 39 -3.89 3.96 25.72
CA GLU A 39 -3.27 5.29 25.84
C GLU A 39 -3.02 5.93 24.46
N VAL A 40 -2.50 5.16 23.50
CA VAL A 40 -2.28 5.65 22.13
C VAL A 40 -3.60 6.03 21.47
N ASN A 41 -4.65 5.23 21.62
CA ASN A 41 -5.98 5.54 21.09
C ASN A 41 -6.54 6.83 21.70
N THR A 42 -6.38 7.02 23.01
CA THR A 42 -6.78 8.24 23.71
C THR A 42 -6.04 9.47 23.17
N GLN A 43 -4.74 9.37 22.91
CA GLN A 43 -3.95 10.45 22.32
C GLN A 43 -4.39 10.77 20.88
N VAL A 44 -4.72 9.75 20.08
CA VAL A 44 -5.25 9.94 18.72
C VAL A 44 -6.59 10.66 18.73
N ASP A 45 -7.49 10.30 19.63
CA ASP A 45 -8.80 10.96 19.78
C ASP A 45 -8.65 12.42 20.21
N GLN A 46 -7.73 12.71 21.13
CA GLN A 46 -7.42 14.08 21.53
C GLN A 46 -6.88 14.90 20.36
N LEU A 47 -5.95 14.36 19.58
CA LEU A 47 -5.40 15.04 18.41
C LEU A 47 -6.48 15.33 17.34
N GLN A 48 -7.42 14.40 17.15
CA GLN A 48 -8.56 14.62 16.26
C GLN A 48 -9.50 15.72 16.76
N ALA A 49 -9.74 15.78 18.07
CA ALA A 49 -10.54 16.84 18.69
C ALA A 49 -9.86 18.21 18.49
N ASP A 50 -8.56 18.29 18.70
CA ASP A 50 -7.77 19.51 18.51
C ASP A 50 -7.80 19.98 17.05
N PHE A 51 -7.69 19.06 16.09
CA PHE A 51 -7.79 19.39 14.67
C PHE A 51 -9.17 19.96 14.31
N ARG A 52 -10.26 19.39 14.84
CA ARG A 52 -11.62 19.92 14.64
C ARG A 52 -11.77 21.31 15.26
N ALA A 53 -11.23 21.54 16.45
CA ALA A 53 -11.23 22.85 17.10
C ALA A 53 -10.47 23.89 16.27
N MET A 54 -9.31 23.52 15.72
CA MET A 54 -8.52 24.38 14.84
C MET A 54 -9.27 24.71 13.54
N ALA A 55 -9.88 23.72 12.89
CA ALA A 55 -10.68 23.93 11.69
C ALA A 55 -11.86 24.89 11.94
N SER A 56 -12.54 24.76 13.09
CA SER A 56 -13.60 25.68 13.51
C SER A 56 -13.08 27.10 13.69
N ASN A 57 -11.92 27.28 14.33
CA ASN A 57 -11.30 28.59 14.50
C ASN A 57 -10.94 29.24 13.15
N ILE A 58 -10.38 28.47 12.20
CA ILE A 58 -10.09 28.96 10.85
C ILE A 58 -11.38 29.40 10.13
N ALA A 59 -12.46 28.62 10.26
CA ALA A 59 -13.74 28.98 9.66
C ALA A 59 -14.30 30.30 10.23
N ARG A 60 -14.16 30.53 11.54
CA ARG A 60 -14.57 31.78 12.19
C ARG A 60 -13.73 32.98 11.73
N ILE A 61 -12.42 32.81 11.60
CA ILE A 61 -11.52 33.85 11.05
C ILE A 61 -11.94 34.19 9.62
N ASN A 62 -12.13 33.20 8.75
CA ASN A 62 -12.55 33.42 7.38
C ASN A 62 -13.93 34.11 7.27
N ALA A 63 -14.86 33.80 8.18
CA ALA A 63 -16.15 34.47 8.23
C ALA A 63 -16.02 35.96 8.63
N ALA A 64 -15.12 36.29 9.56
CA ALA A 64 -14.89 37.67 10.00
C ALA A 64 -14.24 38.54 8.91
N PHE A 65 -13.39 37.95 8.06
CA PHE A 65 -12.74 38.65 6.95
C PHE A 65 -13.52 38.60 5.64
N ARG A 66 -14.70 37.97 5.61
CA ARG A 66 -15.50 37.92 4.39
C ARG A 66 -16.09 39.32 4.17
N PRO A 67 -15.67 40.06 3.12
CA PRO A 67 -16.24 41.37 2.84
C PRO A 67 -17.74 41.17 2.61
N SER A 68 -18.57 41.94 3.29
CA SER A 68 -20.00 42.03 3.01
C SER A 68 -20.17 42.67 1.63
N VAL A 69 -19.96 41.89 0.58
CA VAL A 69 -20.25 42.31 -0.79
C VAL A 69 -21.76 42.49 -0.83
N PRO A 70 -22.27 43.72 -1.00
CA PRO A 70 -23.70 43.94 -1.13
C PRO A 70 -24.17 43.12 -2.33
N SER A 71 -25.16 42.26 -2.08
CA SER A 71 -25.73 41.38 -3.08
C SER A 71 -26.13 42.23 -4.29
N PRO A 72 -25.53 42.04 -5.48
CA PRO A 72 -25.92 42.81 -6.64
C PRO A 72 -27.39 42.51 -6.90
N SER A 73 -28.22 43.55 -6.83
CA SER A 73 -29.63 43.50 -7.16
C SER A 73 -29.71 43.22 -8.65
N VAL A 74 -29.81 41.94 -9.03
CA VAL A 74 -30.00 41.54 -10.41
C VAL A 74 -31.40 41.97 -10.81
N PRO A 75 -31.59 42.90 -11.77
CA PRO A 75 -32.91 43.20 -12.29
C PRO A 75 -33.46 41.95 -12.99
N SER A 76 -34.67 41.55 -12.62
CA SER A 76 -35.41 40.45 -13.20
C SER A 76 -35.59 40.65 -14.70
N ILE A 77 -34.79 39.95 -15.52
CA ILE A 77 -35.00 39.90 -16.97
C ILE A 77 -36.11 38.88 -17.25
N PRO A 78 -37.18 39.26 -17.95
CA PRO A 78 -38.28 38.35 -18.26
C PRO A 78 -37.83 37.24 -19.20
N THR A 79 -38.14 36.01 -18.80
CA THR A 79 -37.97 34.76 -19.55
C THR A 79 -38.77 34.82 -20.85
N ARG A 80 -38.09 35.07 -21.97
CA ARG A 80 -38.68 34.89 -23.31
C ARG A 80 -38.25 33.53 -23.85
N SER A 81 -39.19 32.59 -23.89
CA SER A 81 -39.03 31.31 -24.59
C SER A 81 -38.72 31.52 -26.07
N PRO A 82 -37.73 30.81 -26.65
CA PRO A 82 -37.67 30.59 -28.07
C PRO A 82 -38.08 29.16 -28.39
N ALA A 83 -39.22 29.04 -29.06
CA ALA A 83 -39.54 27.89 -29.87
C ALA A 83 -38.58 27.81 -31.07
N HIS A 84 -38.30 26.58 -31.49
CA HIS A 84 -37.97 26.17 -32.84
C HIS A 84 -36.61 26.56 -33.48
N ARG A 85 -35.88 25.49 -33.82
CA ARG A 85 -35.45 25.11 -35.18
C ARG A 85 -33.95 25.19 -35.48
N SER A 86 -33.50 24.10 -36.12
CA SER A 86 -32.51 24.01 -37.22
C SER A 86 -31.20 23.29 -36.89
N ASN A 87 -31.10 22.09 -37.44
CA ASN A 87 -29.85 21.45 -37.87
C ASN A 87 -28.96 22.46 -38.59
N VAL A 88 -27.71 22.61 -38.12
CA VAL A 88 -26.58 23.04 -38.94
C VAL A 88 -25.34 22.28 -38.50
N SER A 89 -24.84 21.42 -39.39
CA SER A 89 -23.52 20.83 -39.36
C SER A 89 -22.45 21.93 -39.26
N ARG A 90 -21.49 21.82 -38.33
CA ARG A 90 -20.31 22.68 -38.36
C ARG A 90 -19.05 22.00 -37.82
N THR A 91 -18.25 21.57 -38.80
CA THR A 91 -16.78 21.60 -38.89
C THR A 91 -15.95 21.76 -37.62
N GLN A 92 -15.10 20.76 -37.41
CA GLN A 92 -13.84 20.79 -36.65
C GLN A 92 -13.01 22.05 -36.99
N PRO A 93 -12.35 22.64 -35.99
CA PRO A 93 -11.12 23.38 -36.19
C PRO A 93 -9.90 22.55 -35.76
N SER A 94 -8.95 22.53 -36.68
CA SER A 94 -7.63 21.95 -36.64
C SER A 94 -6.74 22.57 -35.55
N THR A 95 -5.85 21.72 -35.07
CA THR A 95 -4.62 21.96 -34.31
C THR A 95 -3.82 23.19 -34.75
N PRO A 96 -3.26 23.97 -33.80
CA PRO A 96 -2.04 24.74 -34.05
C PRO A 96 -0.81 23.99 -33.52
N THR A 97 0.03 23.60 -34.48
CA THR A 97 1.43 23.24 -34.33
C THR A 97 2.20 24.37 -33.65
N ARG A 98 2.84 24.12 -32.50
CA ARG A 98 3.77 25.07 -31.87
C ARG A 98 5.21 24.58 -32.03
N THR A 99 5.86 25.13 -33.05
CA THR A 99 7.31 25.18 -33.25
C THR A 99 7.92 26.39 -32.53
N GLY A 100 9.20 26.30 -32.16
CA GLY A 100 10.03 27.40 -31.63
C GLY A 100 10.35 27.20 -30.14
N ILE A 101 11.47 26.57 -29.77
CA ILE A 101 12.86 27.08 -29.83
C ILE A 101 12.91 28.54 -29.37
N ASN A 102 13.40 28.75 -28.14
CA ASN A 102 14.20 29.91 -27.74
C ASN A 102 14.83 29.66 -26.36
N GLN A 103 16.06 29.15 -26.38
CA GLN A 103 17.06 29.36 -25.33
C GLN A 103 17.51 30.82 -25.35
N PRO A 104 17.81 31.41 -24.19
CA PRO A 104 18.93 32.35 -24.12
C PRO A 104 20.02 31.83 -23.20
N ALA A 105 21.24 31.97 -23.70
CA ALA A 105 22.49 31.66 -23.05
C ALA A 105 22.80 32.62 -21.89
N ALA A 106 23.48 32.02 -20.89
CA ALA A 106 24.60 32.53 -20.11
C ALA A 106 24.75 34.06 -19.90
N ARG A 107 24.76 34.46 -18.63
CA ARG A 107 25.66 35.51 -18.13
C ARG A 107 26.41 35.05 -16.89
N ARG A 108 27.74 35.00 -17.05
CA ARG A 108 28.75 35.03 -15.98
C ARG A 108 29.05 36.47 -15.60
N ALA A 109 29.29 36.73 -14.32
CA ALA A 109 30.45 37.46 -13.78
C ALA A 109 30.28 37.56 -12.24
N MET A 110 31.10 36.82 -11.48
CA MET A 110 32.24 37.33 -10.70
C MET A 110 31.85 38.11 -9.44
N SER A 111 32.08 37.51 -8.27
CA SER A 111 32.76 38.19 -7.17
C SER A 111 33.35 37.17 -6.18
N SER A 112 34.41 37.61 -5.52
CA SER A 112 35.53 36.89 -4.92
C SER A 112 35.32 36.37 -3.49
N ALA A 113 36.21 35.43 -3.10
CA ALA A 113 36.33 34.66 -1.85
C ALA A 113 36.65 35.50 -0.58
N PRO A 114 36.72 34.89 0.65
CA PRO A 114 37.79 33.96 1.07
C PRO A 114 37.29 32.70 1.83
N THR A 115 37.78 31.50 1.50
CA THR A 115 38.91 30.76 2.12
C THR A 115 38.66 30.24 3.55
N SER A 116 38.39 28.93 3.67
CA SER A 116 38.80 28.06 4.79
C SER A 116 38.57 26.57 4.43
N PRO A 117 39.26 25.62 5.09
CA PRO A 117 40.07 24.63 4.36
C PRO A 117 39.40 23.29 4.07
N SER A 118 39.98 22.65 3.05
CA SER A 118 39.69 21.40 2.37
C SER A 118 39.95 20.12 3.18
N LEU A 119 39.10 19.11 2.95
CA LEU A 119 39.41 17.68 3.05
C LEU A 119 39.08 16.99 1.70
N PRO A 120 39.80 15.93 1.32
CA PRO A 120 40.01 15.56 -0.08
C PRO A 120 38.83 14.84 -0.73
N SER A 121 38.58 15.21 -2.00
CA SER A 121 37.72 14.49 -2.94
C SER A 121 38.55 13.55 -3.80
N THR A 122 38.12 12.29 -3.91
CA THR A 122 38.59 11.34 -4.93
C THR A 122 37.56 11.26 -6.05
N ILE A 123 38.05 11.25 -7.29
CA ILE A 123 37.33 11.48 -8.55
C ILE A 123 37.25 10.19 -9.39
N GLN A 124 36.06 9.97 -10.00
CA GLN A 124 35.73 9.23 -11.26
C GLN A 124 35.77 7.68 -11.27
N SER A 125 34.89 6.96 -12.00
CA SER A 125 34.03 7.29 -13.15
C SER A 125 32.86 6.27 -13.33
N PRO A 126 31.90 6.50 -14.26
CA PRO A 126 30.61 5.81 -14.35
C PRO A 126 30.64 4.56 -15.24
N THR A 127 29.93 3.50 -14.82
CA THR A 127 29.59 2.34 -15.65
C THR A 127 28.23 1.78 -15.22
N GLU A 128 27.18 2.11 -15.98
CA GLU A 128 26.14 1.13 -16.37
C GLU A 128 26.54 0.63 -17.78
N PRO A 129 26.18 -0.59 -18.23
CA PRO A 129 24.99 -1.37 -17.86
C PRO A 129 25.20 -2.89 -17.69
N ALA A 130 24.38 -3.55 -16.85
CA ALA A 130 23.89 -4.91 -17.11
C ALA A 130 22.73 -5.26 -16.18
N SER A 131 21.63 -5.65 -16.82
CA SER A 131 20.42 -6.17 -16.22
C SER A 131 20.67 -7.50 -15.48
N SER A 132 20.28 -7.56 -14.21
CA SER A 132 19.81 -8.78 -13.56
C SER A 132 18.91 -8.40 -12.39
N PHE A 133 17.61 -8.73 -12.49
CA PHE A 133 16.63 -8.51 -11.44
C PHE A 133 16.90 -9.49 -10.28
N THR A 134 17.46 -8.97 -9.19
CA THR A 134 17.62 -9.66 -7.92
C THR A 134 17.38 -8.63 -6.82
N VAL A 135 16.57 -8.97 -5.81
CA VAL A 135 16.15 -8.02 -4.76
C VAL A 135 17.38 -7.52 -3.98
N TYR A 136 17.69 -6.22 -4.10
CA TYR A 136 18.89 -5.59 -3.55
C TYR A 136 18.87 -5.49 -2.01
N PRO A 137 20.00 -5.77 -1.33
CA PRO A 137 20.35 -5.09 -0.09
C PRO A 137 20.55 -3.60 -0.41
N GLY A 138 19.65 -2.73 0.04
CA GLY A 138 19.67 -1.29 -0.29
C GLY A 138 18.32 -0.64 -0.59
N SER A 139 17.19 -1.35 -0.45
CA SER A 139 15.87 -0.71 -0.44
C SER A 139 15.83 0.38 0.63
N ARG A 140 15.71 1.65 0.23
CA ARG A 140 15.51 2.80 1.14
C ARG A 140 14.12 2.82 1.77
N LYS A 141 13.27 1.86 1.43
CA LYS A 141 11.87 1.82 1.86
C LYS A 141 11.81 1.08 3.21
N PRO A 142 11.26 1.71 4.27
CA PRO A 142 11.29 1.17 5.64
C PRO A 142 10.38 -0.05 5.85
N ALA A 143 9.47 -0.36 4.93
CA ALA A 143 8.58 -1.51 5.06
C ALA A 143 8.36 -2.23 3.73
N TYR A 144 8.06 -3.52 3.80
CA TYR A 144 7.73 -4.35 2.64
C TYR A 144 6.68 -5.39 2.99
N ILE A 145 5.89 -5.76 1.98
CA ILE A 145 4.95 -6.88 2.04
C ILE A 145 5.42 -7.94 1.05
N VAL A 146 5.48 -9.17 1.50
CA VAL A 146 5.71 -10.35 0.66
C VAL A 146 4.40 -11.11 0.56
N TYR A 147 3.95 -11.34 -0.67
CA TYR A 147 2.80 -12.17 -0.98
C TYR A 147 3.33 -13.43 -1.64
N TYR A 148 3.04 -14.56 -0.99
CA TYR A 148 3.38 -15.89 -1.46
C TYR A 148 4.88 -16.03 -1.79
N GLY A 149 5.73 -15.75 -0.80
CA GLY A 149 7.15 -16.07 -0.82
C GLY A 149 7.41 -17.57 -0.65
N ASN A 150 8.66 -17.89 -0.34
CA ASN A 150 9.17 -19.23 -0.12
C ASN A 150 8.31 -19.99 0.91
N ASN A 151 8.06 -21.27 0.66
CA ASN A 151 7.14 -22.11 1.44
C ASN A 151 5.70 -21.54 1.56
N ALA A 152 5.23 -20.81 0.54
CA ALA A 152 3.92 -20.15 0.52
C ALA A 152 3.70 -19.12 1.64
N GLN A 153 4.78 -18.61 2.25
CA GLN A 153 4.67 -17.62 3.32
C GLN A 153 4.32 -16.25 2.77
N SER A 154 3.39 -15.57 3.44
CA SER A 154 3.07 -14.17 3.15
C SER A 154 3.21 -13.39 4.45
N GLY A 155 3.70 -12.15 4.37
CA GLY A 155 3.94 -11.37 5.57
C GLY A 155 4.24 -9.89 5.30
N PHE A 156 4.09 -9.11 6.37
CA PHE A 156 4.57 -7.75 6.47
C PHE A 156 5.89 -7.71 7.23
N PHE A 157 6.81 -6.87 6.79
CA PHE A 157 8.15 -6.78 7.34
C PHE A 157 8.64 -5.33 7.33
N MET A 158 9.49 -5.00 8.31
CA MET A 158 10.10 -3.68 8.43
C MET A 158 11.62 -3.74 8.39
N LEU A 159 12.22 -2.78 7.70
CA LEU A 159 13.67 -2.59 7.65
C LEU A 159 14.11 -1.84 8.91
N GLY A 160 14.95 -2.45 9.75
CA GLY A 160 15.65 -1.74 10.84
C GLY A 160 15.14 -1.94 12.27
N MET A 161 14.17 -2.82 12.55
CA MET A 161 13.98 -3.32 13.92
C MET A 161 15.04 -4.38 14.20
N GLY A 162 16.21 -3.93 14.64
CA GLY A 162 17.35 -4.79 14.96
C GLY A 162 17.16 -5.58 16.26
N ARG A 163 17.56 -6.86 16.18
CA ARG A 163 18.09 -7.74 17.25
C ARG A 163 17.03 -8.27 18.23
N THR A 164 16.73 -9.57 18.27
CA THR A 164 17.66 -10.68 18.59
C THR A 164 17.30 -12.04 17.96
N SER A 165 16.29 -12.11 17.11
CA SER A 165 15.90 -13.34 16.41
C SER A 165 15.88 -13.04 14.92
N LEU A 166 16.58 -13.87 14.14
CA LEU A 166 16.64 -13.80 12.69
C LEU A 166 15.23 -13.93 12.10
N VAL A 167 14.50 -12.82 11.96
CA VAL A 167 13.46 -12.76 10.94
C VAL A 167 14.21 -12.79 9.61
N PRO A 168 14.04 -13.84 8.79
CA PRO A 168 14.79 -13.98 7.57
C PRO A 168 14.54 -12.74 6.71
N TYR A 169 15.60 -12.12 6.20
CA TYR A 169 15.50 -10.99 5.28
C TYR A 169 14.52 -11.31 4.14
N ALA A 170 13.98 -10.28 3.46
CA ALA A 170 13.15 -10.49 2.27
C ALA A 170 13.78 -11.48 1.28
N SER A 171 15.11 -11.50 1.15
CA SER A 171 15.88 -12.44 0.31
C SER A 171 15.93 -13.88 0.81
N ALA A 172 15.63 -14.14 2.09
CA ALA A 172 15.49 -15.49 2.63
C ALA A 172 14.04 -15.99 2.55
N ILE A 173 13.09 -15.07 2.43
CA ILE A 173 11.66 -15.35 2.23
C ILE A 173 11.31 -15.31 0.75
N CYS A 174 12.13 -14.68 -0.10
CA CYS A 174 11.92 -14.64 -1.52
C CYS A 174 13.03 -15.40 -2.26
N ASP A 175 12.61 -16.37 -3.06
CA ASP A 175 13.48 -17.03 -4.02
C ASP A 175 13.47 -16.17 -5.31
N PRO A 176 14.61 -15.60 -5.73
CA PRO A 176 14.68 -14.75 -6.91
C PRO A 176 14.26 -15.47 -8.20
N ASP A 177 14.33 -16.80 -8.24
CA ASP A 177 13.96 -17.60 -9.42
C ASP A 177 12.47 -17.97 -9.45
N ASP A 178 11.77 -17.83 -8.33
CA ASP A 178 10.35 -18.13 -8.23
C ASP A 178 9.50 -16.96 -8.73
N ARG A 179 9.07 -17.08 -9.99
CA ARG A 179 8.22 -16.09 -10.68
C ARG A 179 6.83 -15.93 -10.06
N SER A 180 6.42 -16.80 -9.15
CA SER A 180 5.12 -16.72 -8.49
C SER A 180 5.09 -15.76 -7.30
N GLN A 181 6.26 -15.34 -6.82
CA GLN A 181 6.40 -14.47 -5.68
C GLN A 181 6.16 -13.02 -6.06
N VAL A 182 5.51 -12.29 -5.14
CA VAL A 182 5.26 -10.86 -5.31
C VAL A 182 5.71 -10.15 -4.06
N PHE A 183 6.57 -9.16 -4.22
CA PHE A 183 6.96 -8.27 -3.13
C PHE A 183 6.66 -6.81 -3.50
N LYS A 184 6.38 -6.00 -2.48
CA LYS A 184 6.18 -4.56 -2.62
C LYS A 184 6.81 -3.82 -1.46
N GLY A 185 7.74 -2.92 -1.76
CA GLY A 185 8.29 -1.97 -0.79
C GLY A 185 7.44 -0.70 -0.67
N PHE A 186 7.39 -0.13 0.53
CA PHE A 186 6.60 1.04 0.88
C PHE A 186 7.43 2.08 1.64
N GLY A 187 7.23 3.34 1.28
CA GLY A 187 7.88 4.48 1.95
C GLY A 187 7.33 4.73 3.35
N ASP A 188 6.06 4.38 3.55
CA ASP A 188 5.32 4.53 4.80
C ASP A 188 4.95 3.13 5.35
N PRO A 189 5.48 2.73 6.53
CA PRO A 189 5.12 1.48 7.19
C PRO A 189 3.63 1.36 7.51
N GLY A 190 2.95 2.47 7.85
CA GLY A 190 1.52 2.47 8.17
C GLY A 190 0.68 2.08 6.96
N GLN A 191 1.01 2.62 5.78
CA GLN A 191 0.37 2.21 4.52
C GLN A 191 0.57 0.73 4.20
N ALA A 192 1.79 0.22 4.39
CA ALA A 192 2.11 -1.18 4.17
C ALA A 192 1.33 -2.10 5.12
N LEU A 193 1.35 -1.81 6.43
CA LEU A 193 0.61 -2.58 7.43
C LEU A 193 -0.90 -2.58 7.14
N LYS A 194 -1.45 -1.43 6.75
CA LYS A 194 -2.86 -1.31 6.35
C LYS A 194 -3.20 -2.21 5.16
N LEU A 195 -2.40 -2.18 4.10
CA LEU A 195 -2.63 -3.02 2.91
C LEU A 195 -2.45 -4.51 3.23
N TRP A 196 -1.48 -4.85 4.07
CA TRP A 196 -1.29 -6.21 4.55
C TRP A 196 -2.50 -6.71 5.33
N ASN A 197 -3.02 -5.93 6.26
CA ASN A 197 -4.21 -6.29 7.04
C ASN A 197 -5.46 -6.43 6.15
N GLU A 198 -5.64 -5.52 5.19
CA GLU A 198 -6.71 -5.62 4.20
C GLU A 198 -6.59 -6.90 3.38
N PHE A 199 -5.38 -7.26 2.95
CA PHE A 199 -5.14 -8.49 2.20
C PHE A 199 -5.38 -9.74 3.05
N SER A 200 -4.77 -9.83 4.24
CA SER A 200 -4.76 -11.02 5.09
C SER A 200 -6.16 -11.38 5.61
N GLN A 201 -7.02 -10.39 5.80
CA GLN A 201 -8.42 -10.58 6.20
C GLN A 201 -9.36 -10.84 5.02
N SER A 202 -8.86 -10.79 3.77
CA SER A 202 -9.68 -10.93 2.58
C SER A 202 -9.75 -12.37 2.09
N LYS A 203 -10.87 -12.72 1.45
CA LYS A 203 -11.07 -14.05 0.83
C LYS A 203 -10.10 -14.31 -0.33
N ALA A 204 -9.51 -13.27 -0.91
CA ALA A 204 -8.48 -13.44 -1.92
C ALA A 204 -7.20 -14.12 -1.35
N ALA A 205 -6.85 -13.87 -0.09
CA ALA A 205 -5.67 -14.49 0.53
C ALA A 205 -5.80 -16.02 0.61
N GLU A 206 -6.97 -16.52 1.00
CA GLU A 206 -7.27 -17.96 1.06
C GLU A 206 -7.11 -18.64 -0.31
N VAL A 207 -7.57 -17.97 -1.36
CA VAL A 207 -7.52 -18.50 -2.73
C VAL A 207 -6.11 -18.45 -3.31
N ILE A 208 -5.34 -17.42 -2.99
CA ILE A 208 -3.94 -17.26 -3.45
C ILE A 208 -3.03 -18.31 -2.82
N ALA A 209 -3.27 -18.69 -1.56
CA ALA A 209 -2.48 -19.70 -0.86
C ALA A 209 -2.58 -21.11 -1.47
N GLN A 210 -3.68 -21.41 -2.17
CA GLN A 210 -3.90 -22.72 -2.79
C GLN A 210 -3.00 -22.92 -4.02
N LYS A 211 -2.48 -24.14 -4.20
CA LYS A 211 -1.73 -24.53 -5.41
C LYS A 211 -2.68 -24.55 -6.62
N LEU A 212 -2.38 -23.74 -7.64
CA LEU A 212 -3.10 -23.77 -8.92
C LEU A 212 -2.69 -25.00 -9.74
N GLY A 213 -3.66 -25.62 -10.39
CA GLY A 213 -3.43 -26.51 -11.52
C GLY A 213 -3.25 -25.75 -12.85
N ASP A 214 -2.83 -26.46 -13.89
CA ASP A 214 -2.53 -25.87 -15.22
C ASP A 214 -3.76 -25.27 -15.93
N ASN A 215 -4.95 -25.76 -15.58
CA ASN A 215 -6.25 -25.32 -16.14
C ASN A 215 -7.07 -24.48 -15.16
N GLU A 216 -6.39 -23.79 -14.24
CA GLU A 216 -7.06 -22.96 -13.23
C GLU A 216 -6.71 -21.49 -13.41
N CYS A 217 -7.69 -20.64 -13.13
CA CYS A 217 -7.49 -19.20 -13.10
C CYS A 217 -8.25 -18.58 -11.92
N PHE A 218 -7.95 -17.32 -11.64
CA PHE A 218 -8.63 -16.56 -10.61
C PHE A 218 -9.69 -15.66 -11.24
N VAL A 219 -10.88 -15.67 -10.66
CA VAL A 219 -11.92 -14.69 -10.96
C VAL A 219 -12.03 -13.74 -9.77
N LEU A 220 -11.57 -12.50 -9.97
CA LEU A 220 -11.68 -11.45 -8.97
C LEU A 220 -13.05 -10.77 -9.10
N ILE A 221 -13.89 -10.96 -8.07
CA ILE A 221 -15.26 -10.44 -8.00
C ILE A 221 -15.28 -9.08 -7.30
N GLU A 222 -14.53 -8.93 -6.22
CA GLU A 222 -14.39 -7.67 -5.49
C GLU A 222 -12.91 -7.27 -5.41
N GLY A 223 -12.57 -6.05 -5.83
CA GLY A 223 -11.17 -5.58 -5.84
C GLY A 223 -11.00 -4.27 -6.60
N VAL A 224 -9.76 -3.82 -6.78
CA VAL A 224 -9.46 -2.57 -7.52
C VAL A 224 -9.79 -2.72 -9.00
N ASN A 225 -9.39 -3.85 -9.61
CA ASN A 225 -9.72 -4.18 -10.99
C ASN A 225 -10.34 -5.59 -11.08
N PRO A 226 -11.64 -5.75 -10.81
CA PRO A 226 -12.31 -7.04 -10.97
C PRO A 226 -12.14 -7.60 -12.39
N GLY A 227 -11.81 -8.88 -12.51
CA GLY A 227 -11.32 -9.46 -13.76
C GLY A 227 -10.93 -10.93 -13.63
N VAL A 228 -10.44 -11.51 -14.73
CA VAL A 228 -9.92 -12.88 -14.77
C VAL A 228 -8.40 -12.83 -14.87
N TYR A 229 -7.71 -13.54 -13.99
CA TYR A 229 -6.25 -13.52 -13.86
C TYR A 229 -5.69 -14.95 -13.95
N LYS A 230 -4.75 -15.18 -14.86
CA LYS A 230 -4.11 -16.51 -15.03
C LYS A 230 -3.03 -16.80 -13.97
N THR A 231 -2.41 -15.78 -13.42
CA THR A 231 -1.29 -15.92 -12.50
C THR A 231 -1.57 -15.20 -11.19
N ARG A 232 -1.03 -15.71 -10.08
CA ARG A 232 -1.10 -15.05 -8.76
C ARG A 232 -0.52 -13.65 -8.83
N LYS A 233 0.61 -13.51 -9.52
CA LYS A 233 1.30 -12.24 -9.72
C LYS A 233 0.39 -11.16 -10.30
N ASN A 234 -0.30 -11.46 -11.39
CA ASN A 234 -1.18 -10.47 -12.04
C ASN A 234 -2.42 -10.19 -11.17
N LEU A 235 -2.95 -11.20 -10.48
CA LEU A 235 -4.04 -10.98 -9.53
C LEU A 235 -3.63 -9.99 -8.42
N ILE A 236 -2.46 -10.18 -7.81
CA ILE A 236 -1.98 -9.33 -6.70
C ILE A 236 -1.61 -7.93 -7.20
N MET A 237 -0.86 -7.83 -8.30
CA MET A 237 -0.33 -6.55 -8.80
C MET A 237 -1.39 -5.72 -9.52
N ASP A 238 -2.17 -6.34 -10.40
CA ASP A 238 -3.10 -5.62 -11.29
C ASP A 238 -4.53 -5.62 -10.73
N GLY A 239 -4.97 -6.77 -10.19
CA GLY A 239 -6.34 -6.94 -9.69
C GLY A 239 -6.57 -6.32 -8.31
N LEU A 240 -5.75 -6.72 -7.34
CA LEU A 240 -5.85 -6.29 -5.95
C LEU A 240 -5.04 -5.02 -5.68
N VAL A 241 -4.00 -4.75 -6.47
CA VAL A 241 -3.03 -3.67 -6.25
C VAL A 241 -2.51 -3.73 -4.81
N TYR A 242 -2.10 -4.94 -4.39
CA TYR A 242 -1.60 -5.28 -3.06
C TYR A 242 -2.61 -5.15 -1.90
N GLY A 243 -3.86 -4.76 -2.17
CA GLY A 243 -4.92 -4.69 -1.16
C GLY A 243 -5.70 -5.99 -0.97
N GLY A 244 -6.83 -5.89 -0.27
CA GLY A 244 -7.80 -6.97 -0.12
C GLY A 244 -8.81 -7.08 -1.27
N GLY A 245 -9.49 -8.23 -1.32
CA GLY A 245 -10.58 -8.46 -2.27
C GLY A 245 -11.24 -9.82 -2.10
N VAL A 246 -12.18 -10.12 -3.00
CA VAL A 246 -12.84 -11.42 -3.07
C VAL A 246 -12.51 -12.03 -4.43
N ALA A 247 -11.60 -13.00 -4.42
CA ALA A 247 -11.31 -13.85 -5.57
C ALA A 247 -11.92 -15.24 -5.36
N VAL A 248 -12.22 -15.91 -6.46
CA VAL A 248 -12.57 -17.33 -6.47
C VAL A 248 -11.67 -18.07 -7.43
N ARG A 249 -11.35 -19.31 -7.09
CA ARG A 249 -10.67 -20.24 -8.00
C ARG A 249 -11.68 -20.75 -9.03
N TYR A 250 -11.32 -20.71 -10.30
CA TYR A 250 -12.12 -21.24 -11.39
C TYR A 250 -11.33 -22.33 -12.11
N VAL A 251 -11.95 -23.50 -12.26
CA VAL A 251 -11.39 -24.66 -12.98
C VAL A 251 -12.03 -24.72 -14.35
N GLY A 252 -11.23 -24.57 -15.40
CA GLY A 252 -11.71 -24.56 -16.77
C GLY A 252 -10.93 -23.58 -17.65
N ASP A 253 -11.47 -23.30 -18.84
CA ASP A 253 -10.85 -22.38 -19.76
C ASP A 253 -11.10 -20.91 -19.37
N ILE A 254 -10.30 -20.00 -19.94
CA ILE A 254 -10.43 -18.58 -19.68
C ILE A 254 -11.78 -18.03 -20.16
N SER A 255 -12.37 -18.63 -21.20
CA SER A 255 -13.67 -18.22 -21.74
C SER A 255 -14.79 -18.48 -20.73
N GLY A 256 -14.80 -19.67 -20.12
CA GLY A 256 -15.72 -20.03 -19.04
C GLY A 256 -15.57 -19.14 -17.81
N ALA A 257 -14.32 -18.78 -17.45
CA ALA A 257 -14.05 -17.85 -16.35
C ALA A 257 -14.63 -16.45 -16.61
N TRP A 258 -14.51 -15.94 -17.84
CA TRP A 258 -15.14 -14.68 -18.25
C TRP A 258 -16.67 -14.77 -18.24
N ALA A 259 -17.24 -15.89 -18.69
CA ALA A 259 -18.67 -16.13 -18.62
C ALA A 259 -19.17 -16.13 -17.16
N HIS A 260 -18.42 -16.75 -16.25
CA HIS A 260 -18.69 -16.73 -14.81
C HIS A 260 -18.64 -15.30 -14.24
N LEU A 261 -17.59 -14.53 -14.55
CA LEU A 261 -17.48 -13.13 -14.13
C LEU A 261 -18.64 -12.28 -14.67
N ASN A 262 -19.02 -12.45 -15.94
CA ASN A 262 -20.14 -11.73 -16.55
C ASN A 262 -21.48 -12.11 -15.93
N LYS A 263 -21.66 -13.36 -15.50
CA LYS A 263 -22.80 -13.75 -14.66
C LYS A 263 -22.79 -12.98 -13.34
N CYS A 264 -21.67 -12.97 -12.61
CA CYS A 264 -21.55 -12.18 -11.37
C CYS A 264 -21.79 -10.68 -11.57
N LYS A 265 -21.39 -10.09 -12.71
CA LYS A 265 -21.69 -8.70 -13.07
C LYS A 265 -23.20 -8.47 -13.25
N ARG A 266 -23.87 -9.35 -14.01
CA ARG A 266 -25.34 -9.28 -14.20
C ARG A 266 -26.09 -9.41 -12.88
N ASP A 267 -25.58 -10.24 -11.97
CA ASP A 267 -26.15 -10.44 -10.64
C ASP A 267 -25.81 -9.30 -9.65
N GLY A 268 -25.08 -8.26 -10.08
CA GLY A 268 -24.70 -7.14 -9.20
C GLY A 268 -23.67 -7.51 -8.12
N ARG A 269 -22.99 -8.65 -8.24
CA ARG A 269 -22.04 -9.16 -7.24
C ARG A 269 -20.63 -8.59 -7.39
N VAL A 270 -20.32 -8.02 -8.55
CA VAL A 270 -18.98 -7.46 -8.82
C VAL A 270 -18.86 -6.06 -8.23
N LYS A 271 -17.89 -5.86 -7.33
CA LYS A 271 -17.63 -4.56 -6.68
C LYS A 271 -16.24 -4.06 -7.04
N LYS A 272 -16.18 -2.82 -7.53
CA LYS A 272 -14.91 -2.14 -7.84
C LYS A 272 -14.54 -1.20 -6.71
N PHE A 273 -13.34 -1.36 -6.16
CA PHE A 273 -12.78 -0.45 -5.18
C PHE A 273 -12.08 0.72 -5.88
N ALA A 274 -12.06 1.88 -5.22
CA ALA A 274 -11.26 3.01 -5.70
C ALA A 274 -9.78 2.65 -5.64
N ALA A 275 -9.06 2.81 -6.75
CA ALA A 275 -7.61 2.66 -6.76
C ALA A 275 -7.00 3.71 -5.82
N ARG A 276 -6.30 3.25 -4.79
CA ARG A 276 -5.54 4.17 -3.94
C ARG A 276 -4.36 4.68 -4.76
N ARG A 277 -4.18 6.00 -4.81
CA ARG A 277 -2.93 6.59 -5.30
C ARG A 277 -1.83 6.21 -4.33
N ILE A 278 -1.16 5.08 -4.59
CA ILE A 278 0.09 4.74 -3.94
C ILE A 278 1.12 5.64 -4.62
N LEU A 279 1.47 6.77 -3.98
CA LEU A 279 2.56 7.63 -4.43
C LEU A 279 3.87 6.85 -4.23
N PHE A 280 4.60 6.62 -5.34
CA PHE A 280 5.82 5.82 -5.37
C PHE A 280 7.03 6.58 -4.80
#